data_AF-A0A970EJ52-F1
#
_entry.id   AF-A0A970EJ52-F1
#
_cell.length_a   1.000
_cell.length_b   1.000
_cell.length_c   1.000
_cell.angle_alpha   90.00
_cell.angle_beta   90.00
_cell.angle_gamma   90.00
#
_symmetry.space_group_name_H-M   'P 1'
#
loop_
_entity.id
_entity.type
_entity.pdbx_description
1 polymer ?
#
loop_
_entity_poly.entity_id
_entity_poly.type
_entity_poly.pdbx_seq_one_letter_code
_entity_poly.pdbx_strand_id
1 'polypeptide(L)'
;MSGRKYSIRYRFLSIWQIAENEAWFSEMSARGFHLHSIRGFFAIFQQGEPAAYIYTIEPREKELNNAEKTILYEDAGWELVTQVEQLQIFRAPAQAQVKEMHTDPGIYLEFLQERKKALFKSTLLIILIGFLYIAFALYRFSVMATFLGFLFFVPYIFIWPNIFTSLADYYYLHRYYKNKQLQKQIKTDYLQAIRKRKFIKGTIWLLELLYLGTLIFLFFQAKDTKPLTAAPAYLLTLEDVYSEENLTTPPEGIKMAKKELSTVKSLRFTWIDYADHATKDGKYVFIYGNTYVAKNVSAARQ
;
A
#
# COMPACT_ATOMS: atom_id res chain seq x y z
N MET A 1 9.54 -19.69 -39.49
CA MET A 1 9.54 -20.00 -38.04
C MET A 1 8.67 -18.97 -37.33
N SER A 2 7.42 -19.29 -37.01
CA SER A 2 6.57 -18.39 -36.21
C SER A 2 7.14 -18.35 -34.79
N GLY A 3 7.58 -17.18 -34.33
CA GLY A 3 8.08 -17.00 -32.97
C GLY A 3 7.04 -17.44 -31.94
N ARG A 4 7.47 -18.13 -30.88
CA ARG A 4 6.57 -18.52 -29.78
C ARG A 4 5.92 -17.26 -29.21
N LYS A 5 4.59 -17.18 -29.29
CA LYS A 5 3.82 -16.05 -28.74
C LYS A 5 3.51 -16.33 -27.28
N TYR A 6 3.75 -15.35 -26.43
CA TYR A 6 3.45 -15.41 -25.00
C TYR A 6 2.34 -14.43 -24.64
N SER A 7 1.50 -14.81 -23.68
CA SER A 7 0.49 -13.95 -23.08
C SER A 7 0.69 -13.88 -21.58
N ILE A 8 0.65 -12.67 -21.03
CA ILE A 8 0.83 -12.43 -19.60
C ILE A 8 -0.55 -12.11 -19.00
N ARG A 9 -0.93 -12.82 -17.94
CA ARG A 9 -2.20 -12.57 -17.24
C ARG A 9 -1.98 -12.36 -15.75
N TYR A 10 -2.68 -11.39 -15.19
CA TYR A 10 -2.68 -11.15 -13.75
C TYR A 10 -3.39 -12.30 -13.03
N ARG A 11 -2.69 -12.91 -12.06
CA ARG A 11 -3.17 -14.00 -11.23
C ARG A 11 -3.82 -13.40 -9.99
N PHE A 12 -5.16 -13.33 -10.01
CA PHE A 12 -5.93 -12.82 -8.87
C PHE A 12 -5.89 -13.77 -7.66
N LEU A 13 -5.73 -15.07 -7.91
CA LEU A 13 -5.62 -16.12 -6.90
C LEU A 13 -4.23 -16.09 -6.25
N SER A 14 -4.13 -16.32 -4.96
CA SER A 14 -2.83 -16.55 -4.34
C SER A 14 -2.33 -17.96 -4.67
N ILE A 15 -1.02 -18.20 -4.66
CA ILE A 15 -0.48 -19.48 -5.17
C ILE A 15 -0.83 -20.68 -4.28
N TRP A 16 -1.08 -20.43 -2.99
CA TRP A 16 -1.53 -21.44 -2.02
C TRP A 16 -2.98 -21.89 -2.23
N GLN A 17 -3.75 -21.23 -3.11
CA GLN A 17 -5.08 -21.67 -3.54
C GLN A 17 -4.95 -22.73 -4.64
N ILE A 18 -4.41 -23.90 -4.27
CA ILE A 18 -3.94 -24.91 -5.23
C ILE A 18 -5.03 -25.30 -6.22
N ALA A 19 -6.16 -25.82 -5.73
CA ALA A 19 -7.21 -26.33 -6.59
C ALA A 19 -7.83 -25.24 -7.48
N GLU A 20 -7.93 -23.98 -7.02
CA GLU A 20 -8.37 -22.88 -7.90
C GLU A 20 -7.36 -22.57 -9.01
N ASN A 21 -6.05 -22.62 -8.71
CA ASN A 21 -5.02 -22.38 -9.72
C ASN A 21 -4.94 -23.54 -10.73
N GLU A 22 -5.03 -24.79 -10.27
CA GLU A 22 -5.07 -25.98 -11.13
C GLU A 22 -6.24 -25.94 -12.11
N ALA A 23 -7.44 -25.63 -11.62
CA ALA A 23 -8.63 -25.47 -12.45
C ALA A 23 -8.46 -24.31 -13.47
N TRP A 24 -7.92 -23.17 -13.02
CA TRP A 24 -7.65 -22.03 -13.89
C TRP A 24 -6.63 -22.35 -15.00
N PHE A 25 -5.53 -23.04 -14.67
CA PHE A 25 -4.50 -23.42 -15.66
C PHE A 25 -5.00 -24.45 -16.67
N SER A 26 -5.82 -25.40 -16.21
CA SER A 26 -6.46 -26.41 -17.05
C SER A 26 -7.41 -25.77 -18.06
N GLU A 27 -8.26 -24.84 -17.61
CA GLU A 27 -9.18 -24.12 -18.51
C GLU A 27 -8.42 -23.20 -19.48
N MET A 28 -7.36 -22.54 -19.03
CA MET A 28 -6.50 -21.74 -19.88
C MET A 28 -5.86 -22.58 -21.00
N SER A 29 -5.40 -23.78 -20.67
CA SER A 29 -4.83 -24.71 -21.66
C SER A 29 -5.85 -25.20 -22.68
N ALA A 30 -7.07 -25.48 -22.23
CA ALA A 30 -8.18 -25.84 -23.12
C ALA A 30 -8.54 -24.72 -24.12
N ARG A 31 -8.11 -23.47 -23.85
CA ARG A 31 -8.26 -22.32 -24.74
C ARG A 31 -7.00 -22.02 -25.58
N GLY A 32 -6.00 -22.90 -25.56
CA GLY A 32 -4.73 -22.72 -26.29
C GLY A 32 -3.69 -21.87 -25.56
N PHE A 33 -3.84 -21.66 -24.25
CA PHE A 33 -2.87 -20.94 -23.42
C PHE A 33 -2.25 -21.89 -22.39
N HIS A 34 -1.09 -22.44 -22.71
CA HIS A 34 -0.40 -23.38 -21.83
C HIS A 34 0.49 -22.63 -20.84
N LEU A 35 0.41 -22.98 -19.56
CA LEU A 35 1.24 -22.33 -18.56
C LEU A 35 2.72 -22.54 -18.91
N HIS A 36 3.50 -21.48 -18.82
CA HIS A 36 4.94 -21.52 -19.09
C HIS A 36 5.75 -21.13 -17.86
N SER A 37 5.38 -20.05 -17.18
CA SER A 37 6.03 -19.65 -15.92
C SER A 37 5.14 -18.75 -15.08
N ILE A 38 5.49 -18.61 -13.81
CA ILE A 38 4.85 -17.66 -12.89
C ILE A 38 5.91 -16.68 -12.39
N ARG A 39 5.62 -15.38 -12.52
CA ARG A 39 6.51 -14.30 -12.05
C ARG A 39 5.70 -13.34 -11.19
N GLY A 40 5.94 -13.37 -9.87
CA GLY A 40 5.19 -12.58 -8.90
C GLY A 40 3.68 -12.82 -9.03
N PHE A 41 2.92 -11.76 -9.30
CA PHE A 41 1.47 -11.81 -9.48
C PHE A 41 1.01 -12.18 -10.89
N PHE A 42 1.92 -12.50 -11.82
CA PHE A 42 1.58 -12.80 -13.21
C PHE A 42 1.85 -14.26 -13.55
N ALA A 43 0.91 -14.87 -14.28
CA ALA A 43 1.12 -16.13 -14.96
C ALA A 43 1.39 -15.84 -16.45
N ILE A 44 2.47 -16.43 -16.95
CA ILE A 44 2.90 -16.32 -18.35
C ILE A 44 2.51 -17.61 -19.04
N PHE A 45 1.71 -17.47 -20.09
CA PHE A 45 1.22 -18.59 -20.90
C PHE A 45 1.83 -18.53 -22.29
N GLN A 46 2.29 -19.68 -22.78
CA GLN A 46 2.64 -19.86 -24.18
C GLN A 46 1.37 -20.13 -24.98
N GLN A 47 1.18 -19.40 -26.08
CA GLN A 47 0.10 -19.67 -27.03
C GLN A 47 0.43 -20.93 -27.84
N GLY A 48 -0.54 -21.83 -27.92
CA GLY A 48 -0.48 -23.07 -28.67
C GLY A 48 -1.88 -23.50 -29.09
N GLU A 49 -1.99 -24.72 -29.62
CA GLU A 49 -3.29 -25.29 -29.94
C GLU A 49 -4.08 -25.62 -28.66
N PRO A 50 -5.41 -25.47 -28.66
CA PRO A 50 -6.26 -25.93 -27.57
C PRO A 50 -5.94 -27.36 -27.14
N ALA A 51 -5.55 -27.54 -25.87
CA ALA A 51 -5.19 -28.85 -25.33
C ALA A 51 -5.80 -29.05 -23.94
N ALA A 52 -6.40 -30.22 -23.73
CA ALA A 52 -6.93 -30.62 -22.44
C ALA A 52 -5.78 -31.13 -21.55
N TYR A 53 -5.17 -30.22 -20.80
CA TYR A 53 -4.18 -30.56 -19.75
C TYR A 53 -4.82 -30.50 -18.37
N ILE A 54 -4.42 -31.42 -17.51
CA ILE A 54 -4.65 -31.39 -16.07
C ILE A 54 -3.37 -30.87 -15.42
N TYR A 55 -3.51 -29.94 -14.49
CA TYR A 55 -2.40 -29.40 -13.71
C TYR A 55 -2.48 -29.90 -12.28
N THR A 56 -1.31 -30.18 -11.69
CA THR A 56 -1.17 -30.46 -10.27
C THR A 56 -0.07 -29.59 -9.68
N ILE A 57 -0.31 -29.04 -8.49
CA ILE A 57 0.64 -28.21 -7.75
C ILE A 57 1.07 -28.95 -6.49
N GLU A 58 2.37 -29.19 -6.36
CA GLU A 58 2.93 -29.93 -5.23
C GLU A 58 3.90 -29.09 -4.40
N PRO A 59 3.84 -29.13 -3.07
CA PRO A 59 4.88 -28.58 -2.22
C PRO A 59 6.21 -29.30 -2.44
N ARG A 60 7.29 -28.51 -2.53
CA ARG A 60 8.64 -29.01 -2.57
C ARG A 60 9.00 -29.59 -1.20
N GLU A 61 9.40 -30.85 -1.18
CA GLU A 61 9.93 -31.47 0.02
C GLU A 61 11.39 -31.07 0.23
N LYS A 62 11.72 -30.78 1.49
CA LYS A 62 13.08 -30.37 1.89
C LYS A 62 14.05 -31.55 2.00
N GLU A 63 13.52 -32.74 2.30
CA GLU A 63 14.33 -33.92 2.68
C GLU A 63 14.58 -34.91 1.53
N LEU A 64 13.82 -34.82 0.43
CA LEU A 64 13.98 -35.72 -0.71
C LEU A 64 14.80 -35.10 -1.84
N ASN A 65 15.56 -35.95 -2.54
CA ASN A 65 16.23 -35.57 -3.78
C ASN A 65 15.15 -35.21 -4.82
N ASN A 66 14.83 -33.92 -4.93
CA ASN A 66 13.79 -33.41 -5.83
C ASN A 66 14.00 -33.84 -7.29
N ALA A 67 15.23 -34.17 -7.69
CA ALA A 67 15.52 -34.72 -9.01
C ALA A 67 14.92 -36.12 -9.21
N GLU A 68 15.07 -37.02 -8.24
CA GLU A 68 14.54 -38.40 -8.31
C GLU A 68 13.01 -38.41 -8.37
N LYS A 69 12.35 -37.53 -7.60
CA LYS A 69 10.89 -37.35 -7.67
C LYS A 69 10.43 -36.79 -9.00
N THR A 70 11.15 -35.82 -9.54
CA THR A 70 10.82 -35.24 -10.86
C THR A 70 10.91 -36.33 -11.93
N ILE A 71 11.95 -37.16 -11.91
CA ILE A 71 12.11 -38.29 -12.83
C ILE A 71 10.97 -39.30 -12.67
N LEU A 72 10.62 -39.68 -11.43
CA LEU A 72 9.50 -40.59 -11.16
C LEU A 72 8.16 -40.05 -11.71
N TYR A 73 7.94 -38.74 -11.62
CA TYR A 73 6.75 -38.09 -12.14
C TYR A 73 6.76 -37.99 -13.67
N GLU A 74 7.90 -37.72 -14.27
CA GLU A 74 8.11 -37.75 -15.73
C GLU A 74 7.82 -39.16 -16.29
N ASP A 75 8.31 -40.21 -15.62
CA ASP A 75 8.04 -41.60 -15.98
C ASP A 75 6.54 -41.95 -15.85
N ALA A 76 5.83 -41.30 -14.91
CA ALA A 76 4.38 -41.43 -14.76
C ALA A 76 3.58 -40.63 -15.80
N GLY A 77 4.23 -39.87 -16.68
CA GLY A 77 3.59 -39.06 -17.73
C GLY A 77 3.27 -37.62 -17.32
N TRP A 78 3.86 -37.13 -16.23
CA TRP A 78 3.75 -35.73 -15.81
C TRP A 78 4.95 -34.90 -16.25
N GLU A 79 4.69 -33.76 -16.87
CA GLU A 79 5.73 -32.81 -17.26
C GLU A 79 5.84 -31.70 -16.22
N LEU A 80 7.05 -31.44 -15.71
CA LEU A 80 7.32 -30.27 -14.87
C LEU A 80 7.24 -28.99 -15.71
N VAL A 81 6.29 -28.11 -15.39
CA VAL A 81 6.05 -26.86 -16.13
C VAL A 81 6.88 -25.71 -15.58
N THR A 82 6.77 -25.47 -14.27
CA THR A 82 7.43 -24.33 -13.62
C THR A 82 7.48 -24.56 -12.11
N GLN A 83 8.31 -23.77 -11.44
CA GLN A 83 8.43 -23.75 -9.99
C GLN A 83 8.21 -22.32 -9.49
N VAL A 84 7.53 -22.16 -8.35
CA VAL A 84 7.24 -20.86 -7.74
C VAL A 84 7.20 -20.98 -6.22
N GLU A 85 7.94 -20.14 -5.51
CA GLU A 85 8.13 -20.27 -4.06
C GLU A 85 8.60 -21.70 -3.68
N GLN A 86 7.88 -22.37 -2.77
CA GLN A 86 8.11 -23.76 -2.39
C GLN A 86 7.17 -24.73 -3.14
N LEU A 87 6.64 -24.35 -4.30
CA LEU A 87 5.67 -25.14 -5.06
C LEU A 87 6.23 -25.51 -6.45
N GLN A 88 5.98 -26.73 -6.89
CA GLN A 88 6.26 -27.24 -8.23
C GLN A 88 4.93 -27.48 -8.95
N ILE A 89 4.87 -27.10 -10.22
CA ILE A 89 3.66 -27.23 -11.03
C ILE A 89 3.92 -28.21 -12.15
N PHE A 90 3.14 -29.27 -12.17
CA PHE A 90 3.18 -30.33 -13.17
C PHE A 90 1.95 -30.27 -14.07
N ARG A 91 2.06 -30.81 -15.27
CA ARG A 91 0.91 -31.02 -16.17
C ARG A 91 0.94 -32.40 -16.79
N ALA A 92 -0.23 -32.94 -17.09
CA ALA A 92 -0.40 -34.16 -17.87
C ALA A 92 -1.56 -34.02 -18.86
N PRO A 93 -1.54 -34.71 -20.01
CA PRO A 93 -2.71 -34.79 -20.89
C PRO A 93 -3.91 -35.39 -20.14
N ALA A 94 -5.08 -34.78 -20.23
CA ALA A 94 -6.27 -35.23 -19.51
C ALA A 94 -6.72 -36.67 -19.87
N GLN A 95 -6.32 -37.14 -21.04
CA GLN A 95 -6.61 -38.48 -21.57
C GLN A 95 -5.61 -39.53 -21.08
N ALA A 96 -4.44 -39.11 -20.60
CA ALA A 96 -3.49 -40.04 -20.02
C ALA A 96 -4.10 -40.55 -18.69
N GLN A 97 -4.16 -41.86 -18.51
CA GLN A 97 -4.56 -42.49 -17.24
C GLN A 97 -3.45 -42.32 -16.21
N VAL A 98 -3.19 -41.06 -15.86
CA VAL A 98 -2.12 -40.72 -14.95
C VAL A 98 -2.63 -40.85 -13.53
N LYS A 99 -1.85 -41.54 -12.69
CA LYS A 99 -2.14 -41.63 -11.26
C LYS A 99 -2.17 -40.22 -10.67
N GLU A 100 -3.24 -39.90 -9.93
CA GLU A 100 -3.38 -38.60 -9.28
C GLU A 100 -2.17 -38.39 -8.36
N MET A 101 -1.37 -37.35 -8.66
CA MET A 101 -0.36 -36.86 -7.74
C MET A 101 -1.13 -36.18 -6.61
N HIS A 102 -1.12 -36.82 -5.44
CA HIS A 102 -1.45 -36.15 -4.21
C HIS A 102 -0.35 -36.49 -3.23
N THR A 103 0.54 -35.54 -2.99
CA THR A 103 1.44 -35.58 -1.83
C THR A 103 0.61 -35.76 -0.55
N ASP A 104 1.20 -36.40 0.45
CA ASP A 104 0.60 -36.61 1.76
C ASP A 104 -0.06 -35.31 2.27
N PRO A 105 -1.35 -35.34 2.67
CA PRO A 105 -2.03 -34.21 3.29
C PRO A 105 -1.24 -33.54 4.43
N GLY A 106 -0.35 -34.27 5.11
CA GLY A 106 0.57 -33.73 6.12
C GLY A 106 1.52 -32.66 5.59
N ILE A 107 2.21 -32.93 4.48
CA ILE A 107 3.17 -32.00 3.85
C ILE A 107 2.45 -30.73 3.39
N TYR A 108 1.24 -30.90 2.86
CA TYR A 108 0.42 -29.75 2.46
C TYR A 108 0.03 -28.87 3.65
N LEU A 109 -0.39 -29.47 4.77
CA LEU A 109 -0.72 -28.73 5.98
C LEU A 109 0.48 -28.00 6.56
N GLU A 110 1.66 -28.63 6.52
CA GLU A 110 2.92 -28.00 6.94
C GLU A 110 3.24 -26.77 6.08
N PHE A 111 3.17 -26.89 4.75
CA PHE A 111 3.35 -25.77 3.83
C PHE A 111 2.39 -24.60 4.15
N LEU A 112 1.10 -24.87 4.35
CA LEU A 112 0.13 -23.83 4.71
C LEU A 112 0.45 -23.17 6.07
N GLN A 113 0.93 -23.95 7.04
CA GLN A 113 1.35 -23.43 8.34
C GLN A 113 2.60 -22.54 8.21
N GLU A 114 3.62 -22.97 7.45
CA GLU A 114 4.80 -22.15 7.16
C GLU A 114 4.40 -20.84 6.49
N ARG A 115 3.52 -20.91 5.49
CA ARG A 115 3.03 -19.71 4.79
C ARG A 115 2.26 -18.78 5.72
N LYS A 116 1.45 -19.32 6.63
CA LYS A 116 0.71 -18.53 7.64
C LYS A 116 1.68 -17.81 8.57
N LYS A 117 2.72 -18.49 9.06
CA LYS A 117 3.77 -17.90 9.89
C LYS A 117 4.53 -16.80 9.14
N ALA A 118 4.86 -17.03 7.87
CA ALA A 118 5.53 -16.04 7.03
C ALA A 118 4.67 -14.79 6.81
N LEU A 119 3.38 -14.95 6.47
CA LEU A 119 2.44 -13.83 6.33
C LEU A 119 2.32 -13.03 7.63
N PHE A 120 2.19 -13.72 8.78
CA PHE A 120 2.12 -13.05 10.08
C PHE A 120 3.39 -12.23 10.38
N LYS A 121 4.58 -12.82 10.19
CA LYS A 121 5.87 -12.13 10.38
C LYS A 121 6.01 -10.91 9.46
N SER A 122 5.69 -11.06 8.17
CA SER A 122 5.76 -9.96 7.21
C SER A 122 4.79 -8.83 7.53
N THR A 123 3.58 -9.15 7.99
CA THR A 123 2.58 -8.16 8.42
C THR A 123 3.05 -7.39 9.65
N LEU A 124 3.60 -8.10 10.65
CA LEU A 124 4.15 -7.48 11.85
C LEU A 124 5.32 -6.54 11.51
N LEU A 125 6.19 -6.95 10.59
CA LEU A 125 7.31 -6.12 10.12
C LEU A 125 6.81 -4.85 9.42
N ILE A 126 5.80 -4.94 8.55
CA ILE A 126 5.21 -3.78 7.87
C ILE A 126 4.60 -2.81 8.89
N ILE A 127 3.89 -3.33 9.90
CA ILE A 127 3.31 -2.51 10.97
C ILE A 127 4.42 -1.82 11.76
N LEU A 128 5.49 -2.54 12.12
CA LEU A 128 6.63 -1.97 12.85
C LEU A 128 7.31 -0.85 12.05
N ILE A 129 7.60 -1.09 10.77
CA ILE A 129 8.18 -0.08 9.87
C ILE A 129 7.26 1.12 9.74
N GLY A 130 5.94 0.89 9.60
CA GLY A 130 4.93 1.95 9.56
C GLY A 130 4.96 2.80 10.83
N PHE A 131 5.04 2.18 12.01
CA PHE A 131 5.09 2.88 13.29
C PHE A 131 6.37 3.69 13.47
N LEU A 132 7.53 3.13 13.10
CA LEU A 132 8.81 3.83 13.10
C LEU A 132 8.79 5.03 12.16
N TYR A 133 8.16 4.88 10.99
CA TYR A 133 8.01 5.96 10.03
C TYR A 133 7.07 7.07 10.56
N ILE A 134 5.97 6.73 11.23
CA ILE A 134 5.09 7.70 11.92
C ILE A 134 5.88 8.46 12.99
N ALA A 135 6.61 7.77 13.86
CA ALA A 135 7.40 8.39 14.91
C ALA A 135 8.47 9.35 14.33
N PHE A 136 9.16 8.92 13.26
CA PHE A 136 10.12 9.74 12.54
C PHE A 136 9.46 10.98 11.90
N ALA A 137 8.31 10.80 11.25
CA ALA A 137 7.55 11.88 10.64
C ALA A 137 7.11 12.90 11.69
N LEU A 138 6.55 12.46 12.83
CA LEU A 138 6.12 13.33 13.93
C LEU A 138 7.30 14.09 14.55
N TYR A 139 8.45 13.45 14.74
CA TYR A 139 9.67 14.11 15.23
C TYR A 139 10.15 15.21 14.27
N ARG A 140 10.10 14.96 12.96
CA ARG A 140 10.53 15.93 11.93
C ARG A 140 9.46 16.95 11.54
N PHE A 141 8.19 16.71 11.85
CA PHE A 141 7.05 17.57 11.47
C PHE A 141 7.19 18.99 12.01
N SER A 142 7.79 19.15 13.20
CA SER A 142 8.14 20.45 13.81
C SER A 142 9.09 21.30 12.94
N VAL A 143 9.96 20.66 12.15
CA VAL A 143 11.07 21.32 11.45
C VAL A 143 10.70 21.74 10.01
N MET A 144 9.69 21.10 9.39
CA MET A 144 9.40 21.21 7.95
C MET A 144 7.92 21.50 7.67
N ALA A 145 7.29 22.35 8.49
CA ALA A 145 5.87 22.70 8.39
C ALA A 145 5.51 23.52 7.12
N THR A 146 6.47 23.87 6.29
CA THR A 146 6.27 24.63 5.05
C THR A 146 6.43 23.72 3.83
N PHE A 147 5.32 23.49 3.14
CA PHE A 147 5.17 22.89 1.81
C PHE A 147 5.49 21.39 1.60
N LEU A 148 6.45 20.76 2.29
CA LEU A 148 6.80 19.34 2.03
C LEU A 148 6.04 18.31 2.89
N GLY A 149 5.22 18.74 3.85
CA GLY A 149 4.51 17.83 4.77
C GLY A 149 3.63 16.78 4.08
N PHE A 150 3.06 17.08 2.92
CA PHE A 150 2.24 16.11 2.16
C PHE A 150 3.06 14.94 1.61
N LEU A 151 4.34 15.17 1.26
CA LEU A 151 5.22 14.10 0.77
C LEU A 151 5.49 13.06 1.86
N PHE A 152 5.44 13.45 3.13
CA PHE A 152 5.52 12.49 4.23
C PHE A 152 4.33 11.54 4.28
N PHE A 153 3.18 11.92 3.69
CA PHE A 153 2.01 11.05 3.65
C PHE A 153 1.97 10.10 2.46
N VAL A 154 2.76 10.38 1.40
CA VAL A 154 2.81 9.55 0.18
C VAL A 154 3.17 8.09 0.47
N PRO A 155 4.14 7.76 1.35
CA PRO A 155 4.41 6.36 1.69
C PRO A 155 3.23 5.63 2.32
N TYR A 156 2.33 6.31 3.05
CA TYR A 156 1.16 5.65 3.65
C TYR A 156 0.15 5.15 2.61
N ILE A 157 0.06 5.83 1.47
CA ILE A 157 -0.78 5.41 0.33
C ILE A 157 -0.38 4.02 -0.14
N PHE A 158 0.93 3.71 -0.08
CA PHE A 158 1.44 2.41 -0.46
C PHE A 158 1.38 1.41 0.70
N ILE A 159 1.51 1.84 1.95
CA ILE A 159 1.56 0.92 3.11
C ILE A 159 0.17 0.39 3.48
N TRP A 160 -0.85 1.25 3.56
CA TRP A 160 -2.18 0.86 4.08
C TRP A 160 -2.89 -0.22 3.26
N PRO A 161 -3.00 -0.11 1.92
CA PRO A 161 -3.61 -1.18 1.12
C PRO A 161 -2.88 -2.52 1.28
N ASN A 162 -1.55 -2.50 1.44
CA ASN A 162 -0.76 -3.70 1.65
C ASN A 162 -1.07 -4.38 2.99
N ILE A 163 -1.31 -3.61 4.06
CA ILE A 163 -1.74 -4.17 5.35
C ILE A 163 -3.12 -4.84 5.23
N PHE A 164 -4.11 -4.16 4.63
CA PHE A 164 -5.46 -4.72 4.48
C PHE A 164 -5.49 -5.96 3.56
N THR A 165 -4.72 -5.95 2.47
CA THR A 165 -4.59 -7.13 1.61
C THR A 165 -3.92 -8.29 2.33
N SER A 166 -2.91 -8.04 3.16
CA SER A 166 -2.26 -9.08 3.99
C SER A 166 -3.22 -9.67 5.02
N LEU A 167 -4.02 -8.83 5.69
CA LEU A 167 -5.05 -9.29 6.63
C LEU A 167 -6.12 -10.14 5.93
N ALA A 168 -6.56 -9.73 4.74
CA ALA A 168 -7.48 -10.52 3.93
C ALA A 168 -6.86 -11.86 3.53
N ASP A 169 -5.60 -11.87 3.08
CA ASP A 169 -4.88 -13.11 2.73
C ASP A 169 -4.69 -14.03 3.94
N TYR A 170 -4.42 -13.48 5.13
CA TYR A 170 -4.35 -14.25 6.37
C TYR A 170 -5.71 -14.86 6.73
N TYR A 171 -6.80 -14.09 6.65
CA TYR A 171 -8.15 -14.58 6.88
C TYR A 171 -8.50 -15.73 5.93
N TYR A 172 -8.23 -15.55 4.64
CA TYR A 172 -8.51 -16.59 3.66
C TYR A 172 -7.67 -17.84 3.88
N LEU A 173 -6.37 -17.69 4.13
CA LEU A 173 -5.47 -18.81 4.41
C LEU A 173 -5.89 -19.55 5.69
N HIS A 174 -6.30 -18.82 6.74
CA HIS A 174 -6.80 -19.44 7.97
C HIS A 174 -8.10 -20.20 7.74
N ARG A 175 -9.05 -19.61 7.00
CA ARG A 175 -10.30 -20.26 6.61
C ARG A 175 -10.06 -21.49 5.75
N TYR A 176 -9.11 -21.40 4.83
CA TYR A 176 -8.69 -22.49 3.96
C TYR A 176 -8.10 -23.65 4.78
N TYR A 177 -7.18 -23.34 5.70
CA TYR A 177 -6.57 -24.31 6.62
C TYR A 177 -7.61 -25.04 7.50
N LYS A 178 -8.61 -24.32 8.02
CA LYS A 178 -9.60 -24.88 8.95
C LYS A 178 -10.63 -25.78 8.25
N ASN A 179 -11.00 -25.47 7.00
CA ASN A 179 -12.06 -26.18 6.30
C ASN A 179 -11.49 -27.25 5.36
N LYS A 180 -11.24 -28.46 5.87
CA LYS A 180 -10.82 -29.63 5.05
C LYS A 180 -11.76 -29.93 3.88
N GLN A 181 -13.06 -29.63 4.01
CA GLN A 181 -14.05 -29.80 2.94
C GLN A 181 -13.83 -28.85 1.75
N LEU A 182 -13.23 -27.68 1.95
CA LEU A 182 -12.93 -26.74 0.86
C LEU A 182 -11.95 -27.37 -0.15
N GLN A 183 -11.00 -28.19 0.28
CA GLN A 183 -10.07 -28.88 -0.63
C GLN A 183 -10.79 -29.76 -1.67
N LYS A 184 -11.88 -30.44 -1.28
CA LYS A 184 -12.72 -31.24 -2.18
C LYS A 184 -13.70 -30.40 -3.01
N GLN A 185 -14.23 -29.32 -2.44
CA GLN A 185 -15.28 -28.51 -3.05
C GLN A 185 -14.75 -27.45 -4.04
N ILE A 186 -13.43 -27.20 -4.04
CA ILE A 186 -12.79 -26.14 -4.83
C ILE A 186 -12.48 -26.52 -6.28
N LYS A 187 -12.47 -27.82 -6.64
CA LYS A 187 -12.32 -28.25 -8.05
C LYS A 187 -13.38 -27.63 -8.99
N THR A 188 -14.49 -27.07 -8.48
CA THR A 188 -15.67 -26.71 -9.29
C THR A 188 -15.94 -25.22 -9.55
N ASP A 189 -15.34 -24.23 -8.86
CA ASP A 189 -15.61 -22.80 -9.20
C ASP A 189 -14.49 -21.80 -8.82
N TYR A 190 -13.36 -21.86 -9.52
CA TYR A 190 -12.27 -20.87 -9.35
C TYR A 190 -12.70 -19.45 -9.78
N LEU A 191 -13.71 -19.30 -10.65
CA LEU A 191 -14.23 -18.01 -11.08
C LEU A 191 -14.90 -17.26 -9.94
N GLN A 192 -15.64 -17.95 -9.07
CA GLN A 192 -16.21 -17.35 -7.86
C GLN A 192 -15.11 -16.89 -6.89
N ALA A 193 -14.04 -17.67 -6.73
CA ALA A 193 -12.90 -17.28 -5.90
C ALA A 193 -12.20 -16.01 -6.46
N ILE A 194 -11.99 -15.94 -7.78
CA ILE A 194 -11.48 -14.74 -8.45
C ILE A 194 -12.41 -13.56 -8.24
N ARG A 195 -13.73 -13.73 -8.38
CA ARG A 195 -14.73 -12.66 -8.22
C ARG A 195 -14.69 -12.08 -6.81
N LYS A 196 -14.64 -12.93 -5.78
CA LYS A 196 -14.52 -12.52 -4.36
C LYS A 196 -13.24 -11.71 -4.12
N ARG A 197 -12.11 -12.18 -4.65
CA ARG A 197 -10.82 -11.46 -4.51
C ARG A 197 -10.81 -10.12 -5.24
N LYS A 198 -11.36 -10.06 -6.46
CA LYS A 198 -11.52 -8.80 -7.20
C LYS A 198 -12.37 -7.81 -6.43
N PHE A 199 -13.49 -8.27 -5.86
CA PHE A 199 -14.36 -7.43 -5.05
C PHE A 199 -13.63 -6.86 -3.84
N ILE A 200 -12.97 -7.70 -3.03
CA ILE A 200 -12.25 -7.24 -1.83
C ILE A 200 -11.12 -6.28 -2.18
N LYS A 201 -10.27 -6.62 -3.17
CA LYS A 201 -9.19 -5.73 -3.60
C LYS A 201 -9.77 -4.41 -4.13
N GLY A 202 -10.85 -4.45 -4.89
CA GLY A 202 -11.55 -3.27 -5.37
C GLY A 202 -12.09 -2.40 -4.23
N THR A 203 -12.69 -3.00 -3.21
CA THR A 203 -13.15 -2.29 -2.02
C THR A 203 -12.00 -1.62 -1.25
N ILE A 204 -10.88 -2.32 -1.06
CA ILE A 204 -9.68 -1.75 -0.40
C ILE A 204 -9.19 -0.53 -1.19
N TRP A 205 -9.02 -0.65 -2.51
CA TRP A 205 -8.59 0.47 -3.35
C TRP A 205 -9.61 1.62 -3.39
N LEU A 206 -10.91 1.33 -3.38
CA LEU A 206 -11.96 2.35 -3.33
C LEU A 206 -11.89 3.14 -2.03
N LEU A 207 -11.74 2.45 -0.88
CA LEU A 207 -11.60 3.11 0.42
C LEU A 207 -10.35 3.97 0.48
N GLU A 208 -9.24 3.51 -0.11
CA GLU A 208 -7.99 4.28 -0.21
C GLU A 208 -8.18 5.55 -1.06
N LEU A 209 -8.86 5.44 -2.21
CA LEU A 209 -9.16 6.59 -3.06
C LEU A 209 -10.08 7.61 -2.37
N LEU A 210 -11.07 7.14 -1.61
CA LEU A 210 -11.94 8.01 -0.81
C LEU A 210 -11.14 8.73 0.28
N TYR A 211 -10.23 8.02 0.98
CA TYR A 211 -9.34 8.62 1.96
C TYR A 211 -8.39 9.66 1.35
N LEU A 212 -7.85 9.40 0.17
CA LEU A 212 -7.07 10.39 -0.57
C LEU A 212 -7.91 11.62 -0.95
N GLY A 213 -9.14 11.40 -1.40
CA GLY A 213 -10.08 12.47 -1.70
C GLY A 213 -10.36 13.36 -0.48
N THR A 214 -10.55 12.78 0.71
CA THR A 214 -10.76 13.57 1.93
C THR A 214 -9.51 14.34 2.34
N LEU A 215 -8.31 13.77 2.22
CA LEU A 215 -7.06 14.49 2.48
C LEU A 215 -6.87 15.68 1.54
N ILE A 216 -7.14 15.50 0.25
CA ILE A 216 -7.05 16.57 -0.76
C ILE A 216 -8.09 17.65 -0.47
N PHE A 217 -9.33 17.27 -0.14
CA PHE A 217 -10.38 18.21 0.22
C PHE A 217 -10.02 19.04 1.46
N LEU A 218 -9.50 18.39 2.51
CA LEU A 218 -9.00 19.08 3.70
C LEU A 218 -7.83 20.02 3.39
N PHE A 219 -6.94 19.63 2.48
CA PHE A 219 -5.84 20.49 2.03
C PHE A 219 -6.35 21.75 1.32
N PHE A 220 -7.35 21.63 0.43
CA PHE A 220 -7.95 22.79 -0.22
C PHE A 220 -8.69 23.69 0.77
N GLN A 221 -9.47 23.12 1.70
CA GLN A 221 -10.09 23.91 2.77
C GLN A 221 -9.09 24.59 3.70
N ALA A 222 -7.93 23.97 3.96
CA ALA A 222 -6.87 24.60 4.75
C ALA A 222 -6.21 25.77 4.00
N LYS A 223 -6.20 25.72 2.66
CA LYS A 223 -5.71 26.81 1.80
C LYS A 223 -6.74 27.96 1.70
N ASP A 224 -8.03 27.64 1.77
CA ASP A 224 -9.10 28.62 1.95
C ASP A 224 -9.06 29.15 3.38
N THR A 225 -8.18 30.12 3.62
CA THR A 225 -8.06 30.89 4.85
C THR A 225 -9.45 31.30 5.33
N LYS A 226 -9.84 30.85 6.54
CA LYS A 226 -11.01 31.40 7.23
C LYS A 226 -10.89 32.93 7.23
N PRO A 227 -11.94 33.68 6.87
CA PRO A 227 -11.90 35.12 6.96
C PRO A 227 -11.58 35.52 8.42
N LEU A 228 -10.81 36.58 8.61
CA LEU A 228 -10.38 37.08 9.93
C LEU A 228 -11.56 37.24 10.92
N THR A 229 -12.78 37.42 10.42
CA THR A 229 -14.02 37.51 11.20
C THR A 229 -14.38 36.25 12.00
N ALA A 230 -13.78 35.09 11.71
CA ALA A 230 -13.96 33.86 12.48
C ALA A 230 -12.81 33.60 13.48
N ALA A 231 -11.94 34.58 13.72
CA ALA A 231 -10.89 34.53 14.72
C ALA A 231 -11.49 34.46 16.14
N PRO A 232 -10.97 33.59 17.02
CA PRO A 232 -11.40 33.56 18.42
C PRO A 232 -11.09 34.90 19.12
N ALA A 233 -11.91 35.28 20.11
CA ALA A 233 -11.91 36.58 20.79
C ALA A 233 -10.60 37.00 21.51
N TYR A 234 -9.54 36.20 21.42
CA TYR A 234 -8.19 36.52 21.92
C TYR A 234 -7.23 37.00 20.82
N LEU A 235 -7.70 37.13 19.58
CA LEU A 235 -6.96 37.78 18.49
C LEU A 235 -7.19 39.29 18.59
N LEU A 236 -6.20 40.01 19.09
CA LEU A 236 -6.15 41.47 19.05
C LEU A 236 -5.73 41.90 17.64
N THR A 237 -6.48 42.82 17.05
CA THR A 237 -6.10 43.48 15.80
C THR A 237 -5.07 44.56 16.06
N LEU A 238 -4.30 44.98 15.05
CA LEU A 238 -3.33 46.08 15.18
C LEU A 238 -4.01 47.39 15.63
N GLU A 239 -5.27 47.57 15.24
CA GLU A 239 -6.16 48.66 15.63
C GLU A 239 -6.43 48.66 17.15
N ASP A 240 -6.67 47.49 17.73
CA ASP A 240 -6.91 47.32 19.18
C ASP A 240 -5.65 47.61 20.02
N VAL A 241 -4.46 47.50 19.44
CA VAL A 241 -3.19 47.68 20.16
C VAL A 241 -2.64 49.10 20.03
N TYR A 242 -2.83 49.77 18.89
CA TYR A 242 -2.12 51.02 18.58
C TYR A 242 -2.99 52.27 18.48
N SER A 243 -4.32 52.16 18.51
CA SER A 243 -5.27 53.27 18.31
C SER A 243 -5.13 53.92 16.92
N GLU A 244 -6.26 54.36 16.31
CA GLU A 244 -6.27 54.92 14.94
C GLU A 244 -5.26 56.06 14.70
N GLU A 245 -4.96 56.86 15.73
CA GLU A 245 -4.07 58.03 15.62
C GLU A 245 -2.60 57.70 15.28
N ASN A 246 -2.15 56.45 15.46
CA ASN A 246 -0.76 56.07 15.19
C ASN A 246 -0.56 55.35 13.85
N LEU A 247 -1.62 55.17 13.05
CA LEU A 247 -1.56 54.52 11.75
C LEU A 247 -1.40 55.57 10.65
N THR A 248 -0.23 55.61 10.01
CA THR A 248 0.03 56.48 8.84
C THR A 248 0.22 55.62 7.59
N THR A 249 -0.46 55.98 6.50
CA THR A 249 -0.32 55.31 5.20
C THR A 249 0.93 55.78 4.46
N PRO A 250 1.66 54.89 3.76
CA PRO A 250 2.83 55.30 3.00
C PRO A 250 2.41 56.09 1.75
N PRO A 251 3.20 57.10 1.32
CA PRO A 251 2.94 57.82 0.08
C PRO A 251 3.05 56.89 -1.14
N GLU A 252 2.21 57.11 -2.14
CA GLU A 252 2.19 56.35 -3.40
C GLU A 252 3.58 56.35 -4.08
N GLY A 253 4.14 55.16 -4.34
CA GLY A 253 5.33 55.00 -5.19
C GLY A 253 6.52 54.23 -4.61
N ILE A 254 6.47 53.73 -3.37
CA ILE A 254 7.58 52.95 -2.78
C ILE A 254 7.54 51.50 -3.29
N LYS A 255 8.58 51.08 -4.02
CA LYS A 255 8.73 49.69 -4.48
C LYS A 255 9.04 48.76 -3.31
N MET A 256 8.19 47.74 -3.12
CA MET A 256 8.34 46.71 -2.08
C MET A 256 9.63 45.91 -2.28
N ALA A 257 10.48 45.82 -1.26
CA ALA A 257 11.73 45.07 -1.34
C ALA A 257 12.04 44.23 -0.09
N LYS A 258 12.03 42.91 -0.28
CA LYS A 258 12.74 41.84 0.46
C LYS A 258 12.25 41.47 1.88
N LYS A 259 11.70 40.24 1.96
CA LYS A 259 11.32 39.48 3.17
C LYS A 259 12.48 39.27 4.14
N GLU A 260 12.32 39.66 5.40
CA GLU A 260 13.18 39.24 6.50
C GLU A 260 12.38 38.53 7.59
N LEU A 261 12.83 37.34 8.01
CA LEU A 261 12.26 36.64 9.15
C LEU A 261 12.98 37.07 10.43
N SER A 262 12.24 37.54 11.42
CA SER A 262 12.74 37.68 12.79
C SER A 262 11.82 36.98 13.78
N THR A 263 12.39 36.13 14.62
CA THR A 263 11.68 35.49 15.73
C THR A 263 12.10 36.15 17.03
N VAL A 264 11.15 36.66 17.82
CA VAL A 264 11.44 37.23 19.14
C VAL A 264 10.81 36.35 20.22
N LYS A 265 11.64 35.93 21.18
CA LYS A 265 11.20 35.17 22.36
C LYS A 265 11.15 36.12 23.56
N SER A 266 10.01 36.18 24.24
CA SER A 266 9.93 36.73 25.60
C SER A 266 9.74 35.61 26.60
N LEU A 267 9.95 35.88 27.90
CA LEU A 267 9.85 34.88 28.98
C LEU A 267 8.49 34.15 29.05
N ARG A 268 7.43 34.63 28.38
CA ARG A 268 6.08 34.03 28.42
C ARG A 268 5.45 33.70 27.07
N PHE A 269 6.06 34.10 25.94
CA PHE A 269 5.46 33.90 24.61
C PHE A 269 6.55 33.76 23.53
N THR A 270 6.30 32.94 22.51
CA THR A 270 7.11 32.91 21.29
C THR A 270 6.33 33.60 20.18
N TRP A 271 6.88 34.69 19.65
CA TRP A 271 6.28 35.46 18.57
C TRP A 271 7.02 35.13 17.28
N ILE A 272 6.27 34.79 16.22
CA ILE A 272 6.81 34.57 14.88
C ILE A 272 6.29 35.72 14.02
N ASP A 273 7.15 36.70 13.75
CA ASP A 273 6.83 37.79 12.84
C ASP A 273 7.09 37.37 11.40
N TYR A 274 6.12 37.69 10.53
CA TYR A 274 6.35 37.85 9.10
C TYR A 274 6.47 39.35 8.84
N ALA A 275 7.70 39.87 8.75
CA ALA A 275 7.94 41.26 8.40
C ALA A 275 8.47 41.33 6.96
N ASP A 276 7.77 42.07 6.09
CA ASP A 276 8.29 42.40 4.76
C ASP A 276 9.29 43.58 4.80
N HIS A 277 9.46 44.29 5.94
CA HIS A 277 10.46 45.37 6.10
C HIS A 277 10.83 45.64 7.57
N ALA A 278 12.13 45.79 7.87
CA ALA A 278 12.62 46.32 9.15
C ALA A 278 13.97 47.05 8.98
N THR A 279 14.12 48.27 9.52
CA THR A 279 15.43 48.93 9.68
C THR A 279 15.63 49.53 11.06
N LYS A 280 16.89 49.60 11.49
CA LYS A 280 17.34 49.65 12.90
C LYS A 280 17.37 51.04 13.54
N ASP A 281 16.99 52.11 12.85
CA ASP A 281 17.24 53.51 13.28
C ASP A 281 16.02 54.28 13.81
N GLY A 282 15.07 53.57 14.42
CA GLY A 282 14.14 54.17 15.40
C GLY A 282 13.12 55.18 14.86
N LYS A 283 12.95 55.31 13.54
CA LYS A 283 11.85 56.05 12.93
C LYS A 283 11.20 55.22 11.82
N TYR A 284 9.98 54.76 12.15
CA TYR A 284 8.98 53.98 11.38
C TYR A 284 9.14 52.44 11.37
N VAL A 285 8.07 51.75 11.78
CA VAL A 285 7.86 50.30 11.62
C VAL A 285 6.52 50.11 10.92
N PHE A 286 6.53 49.54 9.72
CA PHE A 286 5.34 49.16 8.96
C PHE A 286 5.16 47.64 9.05
N ILE A 287 3.96 47.18 9.41
CA ILE A 287 3.60 45.75 9.46
C ILE A 287 2.49 45.53 8.43
N TYR A 288 2.85 44.96 7.27
CA TYR A 288 1.88 44.27 6.42
C TYR A 288 2.19 42.77 6.49
N GLY A 289 1.30 42.03 7.16
CA GLY A 289 1.41 40.58 7.31
C GLY A 289 0.45 40.08 8.39
N ASN A 290 -0.73 39.64 7.96
CA ASN A 290 -1.80 39.17 8.84
C ASN A 290 -1.32 38.06 9.80
N THR A 291 -1.82 38.12 11.04
CA THR A 291 -1.80 37.12 12.14
C THR A 291 -0.59 37.10 13.08
N TYR A 292 -0.82 37.58 14.32
CA TYR A 292 -0.05 37.16 15.51
C TYR A 292 -0.73 35.95 16.17
N VAL A 293 0.05 34.92 16.53
CA VAL A 293 -0.43 33.83 17.41
C VAL A 293 0.32 33.91 18.73
N ALA A 294 -0.34 34.41 19.78
CA ALA A 294 0.19 34.36 21.14
C ALA A 294 -0.15 33.00 21.77
N LYS A 295 0.86 32.19 22.10
CA LYS A 295 0.68 30.99 22.95
C LYS A 295 1.30 31.22 24.32
N ASN A 296 0.49 31.18 25.37
CA ASN A 296 0.93 31.35 26.76
C ASN A 296 1.84 30.19 27.19
N VAL A 297 3.08 30.50 27.56
CA VAL A 297 4.11 29.51 27.96
C VAL A 297 3.76 28.78 29.25
N SER A 298 2.82 29.26 30.07
CA SER A 298 2.41 28.53 31.28
C SER A 298 1.55 27.29 31.02
N ALA A 299 0.93 27.18 29.84
CA ALA A 299 0.11 26.01 29.46
C ALA A 299 0.92 24.90 28.75
N ALA A 300 2.24 25.08 28.57
CA ALA A 300 3.12 24.12 27.91
C ALA A 300 3.88 23.20 28.90
N ARG A 301 3.48 23.20 30.18
CA ARG A 301 4.07 22.35 31.24
C ARG A 301 3.05 21.45 31.95
N GLN A 302 1.92 21.14 31.30
CA GLN A 302 1.07 20.01 31.65
C GLN A 302 0.90 19.11 30.45
#